data_AF-A0A820TEZ9-F1
#
_entry.id   AF-A0A820TEZ9-F1
#
_cell.length_a   1.000
_cell.length_b   1.000
_cell.length_c   1.000
_cell.angle_alpha   90.00
_cell.angle_beta   90.00
_cell.angle_gamma   90.00
#
_symmetry.space_group_name_H-M   'P 1'
#
loop_
_entity.id
_entity.type
_entity.pdbx_description
1 polymer ?
#
loop_
_entity_poly.entity_id
_entity_poly.type
_entity_poly.pdbx_seq_one_letter_code
_entity_poly.pdbx_strand_id
1 'polypeptide(L)'
;GVDPNGKLWTRIDLKSDWVPAKNNGGTVSAITVLIDGTIVGVDPNGKLWTRIDLKSDWVPAKNNGGTVKDVAQLKDGTIIGVDPNGKLWTRIDLNNNWVPAKNTGGQVQSIAIQYN
;
A
#
# COMPACT_ATOMS: atom_id res chain seq x y z
N GLY A 1 2.63 0.21 10.63
CA GLY A 1 1.33 0.88 10.78
C GLY A 1 1.42 2.30 10.29
N VAL A 2 0.28 2.96 10.12
CA VAL A 2 0.17 4.38 9.80
C VAL A 2 -0.75 5.03 10.83
N ASP A 3 -0.40 6.22 11.32
CA ASP A 3 -1.22 6.98 12.28
C ASP A 3 -2.19 7.96 11.59
N PRO A 4 -3.09 8.63 12.33
CA PRO A 4 -4.04 9.58 11.75
C PRO A 4 -3.40 10.80 11.06
N ASN A 5 -2.13 11.11 11.34
CA ASN A 5 -1.37 12.17 10.67
C ASN A 5 -0.61 11.64 9.45
N GLY A 6 -0.83 10.38 9.08
CA GLY A 6 -0.22 9.69 7.95
C GLY A 6 1.27 9.39 8.13
N LYS A 7 1.74 9.25 9.38
CA LYS A 7 3.14 8.89 9.69
C LYS A 7 3.28 7.41 9.95
N LEU A 8 4.44 6.88 9.57
CA LEU A 8 4.74 5.46 9.71
C LEU A 8 5.14 5.12 11.15
N TRP A 9 4.63 3.98 11.60
CA TRP A 9 5.00 3.34 12.85
C TRP A 9 5.50 1.93 12.56
N THR A 10 6.50 1.46 13.30
CA THR A 10 7.09 0.13 13.15
C THR A 10 7.26 -0.54 14.51
N ARG A 11 7.35 -1.87 14.51
CA ARG A 11 7.76 -2.69 15.64
C ARG A 11 8.52 -3.90 15.08
N ILE A 12 9.51 -4.38 15.81
CA ILE A 12 10.38 -5.45 15.33
C ILE A 12 9.71 -6.84 15.41
N ASP A 13 8.77 -7.00 16.33
CA ASP A 13 8.00 -8.23 16.52
C ASP A 13 6.64 -7.95 17.17
N LEU A 14 5.88 -9.00 17.46
CA LEU A 14 4.55 -8.89 18.08
C LEU A 14 4.57 -8.54 19.58
N LYS A 15 5.73 -8.65 20.24
CA LYS A 15 5.89 -8.39 21.69
C LYS A 15 6.41 -6.97 21.96
N SER A 16 6.98 -6.33 20.96
CA SER A 16 7.55 -4.99 21.03
C SER A 16 6.48 -3.91 20.86
N ASP A 17 6.69 -2.79 21.54
CA ASP A 17 5.89 -1.59 21.36
C ASP A 17 6.03 -1.03 19.95
N TRP A 18 4.98 -0.35 19.50
CA TRP A 18 5.06 0.47 18.30
C TRP A 18 5.91 1.72 18.58
N VAL A 19 6.85 1.99 17.69
CA VAL A 19 7.66 3.21 17.70
C VAL A 19 7.48 3.97 16.39
N PRO A 20 7.61 5.31 16.38
CA PRO A 20 7.63 6.07 15.15
C PRO A 20 8.78 5.58 14.26
N ALA A 21 8.49 5.30 12.99
CA ALA A 21 9.54 5.09 12.02
C ALA A 21 10.23 6.42 11.68
N LYS A 22 11.42 6.36 11.07
CA LYS A 22 12.12 7.57 10.61
C LYS A 22 11.19 8.39 9.70
N ASN A 23 10.98 9.65 10.11
CA ASN A 23 10.17 10.60 9.35
C ASN A 23 10.99 11.12 8.16
N ASN A 24 10.69 10.59 6.98
CA ASN A 24 11.27 11.05 5.72
C ASN A 24 10.23 11.83 4.89
N GLY A 25 9.43 12.65 5.58
CA GLY A 25 8.33 13.39 4.95
C GLY A 25 7.21 12.48 4.43
N GLY A 26 6.38 13.04 3.55
CA GLY A 26 5.20 12.37 3.02
C GLY A 26 4.07 12.19 4.04
N THR A 27 2.87 11.96 3.51
CA THR A 27 1.66 11.62 4.27
C THR A 27 0.97 10.52 3.50
N VAL A 28 0.71 9.39 4.17
CA VAL A 28 0.03 8.23 3.57
C VAL A 28 -1.20 7.86 4.39
N SER A 29 -2.22 7.31 3.76
CA SER A 29 -3.48 6.89 4.38
C SER A 29 -3.58 5.37 4.53
N ALA A 30 -2.88 4.61 3.68
CA ALA A 30 -2.76 3.16 3.74
C ALA A 30 -1.34 2.73 3.37
N ILE A 31 -0.93 1.55 3.83
CA ILE A 31 0.41 1.01 3.56
C ILE A 31 0.37 -0.50 3.36
N THR A 32 1.31 -1.00 2.56
CA THR A 32 1.64 -2.42 2.49
C THR A 32 3.15 -2.60 2.33
N VAL A 33 3.66 -3.76 2.70
CA VAL A 33 5.06 -4.13 2.48
C VAL A 33 5.07 -5.24 1.45
N LEU A 34 5.78 -5.01 0.35
CA LEU A 34 5.93 -5.98 -0.72
C LEU A 34 6.89 -7.11 -0.29
N ILE A 35 6.85 -8.21 -1.03
CA ILE A 35 7.69 -9.41 -0.81
C ILE A 35 9.19 -9.06 -0.83
N ASP A 36 9.61 -8.08 -1.63
CA ASP A 36 11.00 -7.60 -1.70
C ASP A 36 11.39 -6.65 -0.55
N GLY A 37 10.47 -6.35 0.37
CA GLY A 37 10.65 -5.42 1.49
C GLY A 37 10.31 -3.96 1.16
N THR A 38 10.01 -3.63 -0.10
CA THR A 38 9.58 -2.28 -0.48
C THR A 38 8.28 -1.92 0.23
N ILE A 39 8.27 -0.74 0.87
CA ILE A 39 7.08 -0.18 1.49
C ILE A 39 6.33 0.61 0.42
N VAL A 40 5.07 0.25 0.17
CA VAL A 40 4.15 1.01 -0.68
C VAL A 40 3.16 1.75 0.21
N GLY A 41 3.03 3.05 0.00
CA GLY A 41 2.06 3.90 0.65
C GLY A 41 1.04 4.46 -0.34
N VAL A 42 -0.19 4.64 0.11
CA VAL A 42 -1.24 5.35 -0.62
C VAL A 42 -1.31 6.77 -0.05
N ASP A 43 -1.22 7.80 -0.88
CA ASP A 43 -1.41 9.18 -0.42
C ASP A 43 -2.91 9.55 -0.30
N PRO A 44 -3.26 10.71 0.30
CA PRO A 44 -4.66 11.13 0.41
C PRO A 44 -5.41 11.32 -0.92
N ASN A 45 -4.69 11.45 -2.03
CA ASN A 45 -5.26 11.53 -3.39
C ASN A 45 -5.36 10.15 -4.06
N GLY A 46 -5.04 9.09 -3.32
CA GLY A 46 -5.07 7.70 -3.74
C GLY A 46 -3.98 7.30 -4.73
N LYS A 47 -2.86 8.03 -4.75
CA LYS A 47 -1.67 7.70 -5.55
C LYS A 47 -0.68 6.89 -4.74
N LEU A 48 0.08 6.05 -5.43
CA LEU A 48 1.06 5.20 -4.80
C LEU A 48 2.43 5.87 -4.71
N TRP A 49 3.06 5.68 -3.57
CA TRP A 49 4.42 6.08 -3.25
C TRP A 49 5.19 4.88 -2.75
N THR A 50 6.50 4.89 -2.92
CA THR A 50 7.40 3.79 -2.56
C THR A 50 8.53 4.27 -1.67
N ARG A 51 8.97 3.39 -0.77
CA ARG A 51 10.24 3.48 -0.05
C ARG A 51 10.87 2.10 -0.07
N ILE A 52 12.12 2.00 -0.50
CA ILE A 52 12.82 0.70 -0.54
C ILE A 52 13.06 0.14 0.87
N ASP A 53 13.13 1.01 1.88
CA ASP A 53 13.24 0.64 3.29
C ASP A 53 12.75 1.78 4.23
N LEU A 54 12.81 1.56 5.54
CA LEU A 54 12.44 2.56 6.56
C LEU A 54 13.38 3.77 6.62
N LYS A 55 14.52 3.76 5.93
CA LYS A 55 15.53 4.84 5.96
C LYS A 55 15.50 5.73 4.71
N SER A 56 14.90 5.24 3.63
CA SER A 56 14.82 5.88 2.31
C SER A 56 13.66 6.86 2.20
N ASP A 57 13.78 7.86 1.33
CA ASP A 57 12.71 8.83 1.12
C ASP A 57 11.54 8.26 0.30
N TRP A 58 10.36 8.87 0.42
CA TRP A 58 9.23 8.54 -0.43
C TRP A 58 9.49 8.98 -1.86
N VAL A 59 9.32 8.06 -2.81
CA VAL A 59 9.39 8.33 -4.25
C VAL A 59 8.05 7.98 -4.87
N PRO A 60 7.49 8.80 -5.79
CA PRO A 60 6.26 8.44 -6.49
C PRO A 60 6.43 7.09 -7.16
N ALA A 61 5.45 6.19 -7.00
CA ALA A 61 5.38 5.04 -7.86
C ALA A 61 5.14 5.52 -9.30
N LYS A 62 5.52 4.70 -10.29
CA LYS A 62 5.31 5.03 -11.70
C LYS A 62 3.83 5.38 -11.93
N ASN A 63 3.58 6.50 -12.63
CA ASN A 63 2.24 7.01 -12.89
C ASN A 63 1.53 6.13 -13.92
N ASN A 64 0.99 5.01 -13.44
CA ASN A 64 0.26 4.05 -14.25
C ASN A 64 -1.26 4.22 -14.08
N GLY A 65 -1.69 5.47 -13.83
CA GLY A 65 -3.09 5.82 -13.57
C GLY A 65 -3.64 5.20 -12.28
N GLY A 66 -4.97 5.19 -12.17
CA GLY A 66 -5.71 4.64 -11.03
C GLY A 66 -5.68 5.50 -9.77
N THR A 67 -6.70 5.31 -8.94
CA THR A 67 -6.82 5.91 -7.61
C THR A 67 -7.32 4.81 -6.69
N VAL A 68 -6.59 4.55 -5.62
CA VAL A 68 -6.94 3.51 -4.63
C VAL A 68 -6.99 4.12 -3.23
N LYS A 69 -7.84 3.56 -2.36
CA LYS A 69 -7.88 3.89 -0.92
C LYS A 69 -7.13 2.88 -0.06
N ASP A 70 -6.83 1.70 -0.60
CA ASP A 70 -6.09 0.66 0.09
C ASP A 70 -5.38 -0.27 -0.92
N VAL A 71 -4.34 -0.96 -0.47
CA VAL A 71 -3.46 -1.77 -1.33
C VAL A 71 -2.85 -2.95 -0.57
N ALA A 72 -2.68 -4.08 -1.26
CA ALA A 72 -1.93 -5.23 -0.78
C ALA A 72 -1.20 -5.93 -1.93
N GLN A 73 -0.32 -6.88 -1.60
CA GLN A 73 0.34 -7.74 -2.59
C GLN A 73 -0.09 -9.19 -2.43
N LEU A 74 -0.38 -9.85 -3.56
CA LEU A 74 -0.64 -11.29 -3.64
C LEU A 74 0.67 -12.09 -3.60
N LYS A 75 0.57 -13.41 -3.40
CA LYS A 75 1.70 -14.35 -3.40
C LYS A 75 2.51 -14.37 -4.69
N ASP A 76 1.86 -14.12 -5.82
CA ASP A 76 2.50 -14.10 -7.13
C ASP A 76 3.15 -12.75 -7.47
N GLY A 77 3.17 -11.80 -6.54
CA GLY A 77 3.73 -10.45 -6.73
C GLY A 77 2.72 -9.42 -7.24
N THR A 78 1.53 -9.85 -7.71
CA THR A 78 0.48 -8.94 -8.17
C THR A 78 0.08 -7.99 -7.07
N ILE A 79 -0.04 -6.71 -7.40
CA ILE A 79 -0.55 -5.68 -6.49
C ILE A 79 -2.05 -5.55 -6.72
N ILE A 80 -2.82 -5.66 -5.65
CA ILE A 80 -4.28 -5.47 -5.64
C ILE A 80 -4.62 -4.22 -4.84
N GLY A 81 -5.55 -3.43 -5.35
CA GLY A 81 -6.01 -2.20 -4.73
C GLY A 81 -7.51 -2.06 -4.75
N VAL A 82 -8.03 -1.29 -3.79
CA VAL A 82 -9.44 -0.95 -3.68
C VAL A 82 -9.62 0.49 -4.12
N ASP A 83 -10.49 0.77 -5.09
CA ASP A 83 -10.79 2.15 -5.48
C ASP A 83 -11.73 2.85 -4.46
N PRO A 84 -11.90 4.18 -4.53
CA PRO A 84 -12.83 4.90 -3.64
C PRO A 84 -14.28 4.40 -3.69
N ASN A 85 -14.71 3.76 -4.79
CA ASN A 85 -16.05 3.20 -4.96
C ASN A 85 -16.15 1.74 -4.47
N GLY A 86 -15.08 1.20 -3.91
CA GLY A 86 -15.01 -0.17 -3.39
C GLY A 86 -14.85 -1.25 -4.45
N LYS A 87 -14.43 -0.91 -5.68
CA LYS A 87 -14.11 -1.90 -6.71
C LYS A 87 -12.64 -2.32 -6.60
N LEU A 88 -12.38 -3.58 -6.94
CA LEU A 88 -11.03 -4.15 -6.94
C LEU A 88 -10.33 -3.92 -8.28
N TRP A 89 -9.06 -3.57 -8.19
CA TRP A 89 -8.16 -3.37 -9.31
C TRP A 89 -6.86 -4.13 -9.06
N THR A 90 -6.22 -4.62 -10.12
CA THR A 90 -4.94 -5.31 -10.03
C THR A 90 -3.94 -4.70 -10.98
N ARG A 91 -2.65 -4.87 -10.68
CA ARG A 91 -1.55 -4.65 -11.62
C ARG A 91 -0.46 -5.67 -11.30
N ILE A 92 0.26 -6.11 -12.32
CA ILE A 92 1.27 -7.16 -12.20
C ILE A 92 2.39 -6.74 -11.23
N ASP A 93 2.84 -5.49 -11.33
CA ASP A 93 3.86 -4.91 -10.47
C ASP A 93 3.70 -3.37 -10.38
N LEU A 94 4.71 -2.67 -9.86
CA LEU A 94 4.77 -1.21 -9.78
C LEU A 94 4.87 -0.49 -11.14
N ASN A 95 5.20 -1.20 -12.23
CA ASN A 95 5.45 -0.69 -13.57
C ASN A 95 4.27 -0.87 -14.53
N ASN A 96 3.28 -1.68 -14.18
CA ASN A 96 2.09 -1.94 -14.98
C ASN A 96 0.89 -1.05 -14.60
N ASN A 97 -0.01 -0.86 -15.59
CA ASN A 97 -1.31 -0.21 -15.42
C ASN A 97 -2.27 -1.03 -14.55
N TRP A 98 -3.17 -0.34 -13.88
CA TRP A 98 -4.31 -0.97 -13.22
C TRP A 98 -5.28 -1.56 -14.24
N VAL A 99 -5.74 -2.78 -13.96
CA VAL A 99 -6.81 -3.47 -14.69
C VAL A 99 -7.90 -3.89 -13.70
N PRO A 100 -9.20 -3.89 -14.10
CA PRO A 100 -10.27 -4.33 -13.23
C PRO A 100 -10.04 -5.77 -12.78
N ALA A 101 -10.15 -6.03 -11.47
CA ALA A 101 -10.18 -7.38 -10.96
C ALA A 101 -11.59 -7.98 -11.08
N LYS A 102 -11.71 -9.31 -10.95
CA LYS A 102 -13.02 -9.97 -10.87
C LYS A 102 -13.78 -9.40 -9.67
N ASN A 103 -14.85 -8.65 -9.94
CA ASN A 103 -15.67 -8.08 -8.90
C ASN A 103 -16.62 -9.15 -8.33
N THR A 104 -16.67 -9.28 -7.01
CA THR A 104 -17.54 -10.25 -6.31
C THR A 104 -18.95 -9.72 -6.07
N GLY A 105 -19.25 -8.50 -6.51
CA GLY A 105 -20.58 -7.87 -6.40
C GLY A 105 -20.79 -7.04 -5.14
N GLY A 106 -19.83 -7.04 -4.20
CA GLY A 106 -19.84 -6.20 -2.99
C GLY A 106 -18.95 -4.96 -3.10
N GLN A 107 -19.15 -3.99 -2.22
CA GLN A 107 -18.27 -2.83 -2.05
C GLN A 107 -17.17 -3.16 -1.02
N VAL A 108 -15.92 -3.20 -1.48
CA VAL A 108 -14.77 -3.49 -0.60
C VAL A 108 -14.32 -2.22 0.12
N GLN A 109 -14.04 -2.32 1.42
CA GLN A 109 -13.52 -1.20 2.20
C GLN A 109 -12.00 -1.21 2.33
N SER A 110 -11.42 -2.38 2.55
CA SER A 110 -9.99 -2.58 2.78
C SER A 110 -9.61 -3.99 2.33
N ILE A 111 -8.32 -4.19 2.03
CA ILE A 111 -7.76 -5.47 1.61
C ILE A 111 -6.51 -5.81 2.43
N ALA A 112 -6.44 -7.06 2.87
CA ALA A 112 -5.26 -7.64 3.46
C ALA A 112 -5.06 -9.04 2.89
N ILE A 113 -3.80 -9.45 2.73
CA ILE A 113 -3.42 -10.77 2.22
C ILE A 113 -2.69 -11.51 3.32
N GLN A 114 -3.12 -12.74 3.58
CA GLN A 114 -2.46 -13.65 4.50
C GLN A 114 -1.63 -14.65 3.71
N TYR A 115 -0.35 -14.73 4.05
CA TYR A 115 0.53 -15.79 3.57
C TYR A 115 0.41 -16.99 4.53
N ASN A 116 -0.28 -18.05 4.08
CA ASN A 116 -0.21 -19.38 4.72
C ASN A 116 1.08 -20.09 4.36
#